data_AF-A0A7C6PBL4-F1
#
_entry.id   AF-A0A7C6PBL4-F1
#
_cell.length_a   1.000
_cell.length_b   1.000
_cell.length_c   1.000
_cell.angle_alpha   90.00
_cell.angle_beta   90.00
_cell.angle_gamma   90.00
#
_symmetry.space_group_name_H-M   'P 1'
#
loop_
_entity.id
_entity.type
_entity.pdbx_description
1 polymer ?
#
loop_
_entity_poly.entity_id
_entity_poly.type
_entity_poly.pdbx_seq_one_letter_code
_entity_poly.pdbx_strand_id
1 'polypeptide(L)' 'METKHLKSAQSVTIPGRILRSRPKTINLISDKGIERVSLSPGDDPKRVFCEKPDADVYAYCNLHGLWKATG' A
#
# COMPACT_ATOMS: atom_id res chain seq x y z
N MET A 1 -17.55 -11.38 -27.43
CA MET A 1 -17.65 -11.93 -26.06
C MET A 1 -16.74 -11.10 -25.17
N GLU A 2 -17.24 -10.71 -24.01
CA GLU A 2 -16.99 -9.44 -23.31
C GLU A 2 -15.56 -9.00 -22.99
N THR A 3 -15.43 -7.67 -23.00
CA THR A 3 -14.35 -6.84 -22.47
C THR A 3 -14.11 -7.11 -20.98
N LYS A 4 -12.97 -7.72 -20.64
CA LYS A 4 -12.45 -7.66 -19.27
C LYS A 4 -11.72 -6.34 -19.10
N HIS A 5 -12.46 -5.32 -18.67
CA HIS A 5 -11.91 -4.13 -18.02
C HIS A 5 -10.92 -4.61 -16.96
N LEU A 6 -9.62 -4.42 -17.22
CA LEU A 6 -8.60 -4.46 -16.18
C LEU A 6 -8.96 -3.34 -15.22
N LYS A 7 -9.63 -3.69 -14.12
CA LYS A 7 -9.89 -2.78 -13.01
C LYS A 7 -8.53 -2.21 -12.60
N SER A 8 -8.39 -0.91 -12.72
CA SER A 8 -7.28 -0.12 -12.20
C SER A 8 -6.90 -0.62 -10.80
N ALA A 9 -5.62 -0.91 -10.64
CA ALA A 9 -5.04 -1.41 -9.42
C ALA A 9 -4.14 -0.31 -8.85
N GLN A 10 -4.38 0.10 -7.61
CA GLN A 10 -3.47 1.00 -6.91
C GLN A 10 -2.31 0.16 -6.35
N SER A 11 -1.17 0.22 -7.03
CA SER A 11 0.06 -0.43 -6.56
C SER A 11 0.88 0.55 -5.75
N VAL A 12 1.15 0.23 -4.50
CA VAL A 12 1.99 1.04 -3.63
C VAL A 12 3.36 0.40 -3.57
N THR A 13 4.34 1.07 -4.13
CA THR A 13 5.76 0.74 -3.96
C THR A 13 6.40 1.86 -3.18
N ILE A 14 6.84 1.59 -1.95
CA ILE A 14 7.62 2.57 -1.20
C ILE A 14 9.05 2.47 -1.74
N PRO A 15 9.60 3.53 -2.34
CA PRO A 15 10.94 3.49 -2.90
C PRO A 15 11.95 3.25 -1.77
N GLY A 16 12.36 2.00 -1.62
CA GLY A 16 13.39 1.57 -0.70
C GLY A 16 14.77 1.97 -1.23
N ARG A 17 15.14 3.25 -1.16
CA ARG A 17 16.56 3.63 -1.22
C ARG A 17 17.26 3.51 0.13
N ILE A 18 16.80 2.65 1.03
CA ILE A 18 17.55 2.24 2.21
C ILE A 18 17.24 0.77 2.48
N LEU A 19 18.17 -0.10 2.08
CA LEU A 19 18.19 -1.56 2.21
C LEU A 19 17.98 -2.12 3.65
N ARG A 20 17.60 -1.30 4.63
CA ARG A 20 17.53 -1.67 6.06
C ARG A 20 16.17 -1.46 6.72
N SER A 21 15.21 -0.81 6.06
CA SER A 21 13.89 -0.59 6.65
C SER A 21 12.76 -0.93 5.71
N ARG A 22 12.03 -1.99 6.06
CA ARG A 22 10.80 -2.38 5.40
C ARG A 22 9.60 -1.94 6.25
N PRO A 23 8.51 -1.46 5.62
CA PRO A 23 7.27 -1.25 6.34
C PRO A 23 6.78 -2.57 6.93
N LYS A 24 6.29 -2.53 8.16
CA LYS A 24 5.58 -3.64 8.79
C LYS A 24 4.14 -3.73 8.31
N THR A 25 3.53 -2.60 7.97
CA THR A 25 2.15 -2.58 7.48
C THR A 25 1.95 -1.55 6.38
N ILE A 26 1.06 -1.86 5.45
CA ILE A 26 0.52 -0.95 4.44
C ILE A 26 -0.99 -0.88 4.64
N ASN A 27 -1.55 0.33 4.67
CA ASN A 27 -2.98 0.57 4.88
C ASN A 27 -3.51 1.46 3.76
N LEU A 28 -4.68 1.13 3.21
CA LEU A 28 -5.46 1.97 2.33
C LEU A 28 -6.67 2.49 3.11
N ILE A 29 -6.78 3.82 3.24
CA ILE A 29 -7.82 4.49 4.00
C ILE A 29 -8.72 5.22 3.02
N SER A 30 -10.01 4.92 3.08
CA SER A 30 -11.06 5.54 2.26
C SER A 30 -12.25 5.90 3.15
N ASP A 31 -13.19 6.67 2.60
CA ASP A 31 -14.52 6.93 3.20
C ASP A 31 -15.26 5.63 3.60
N LYS A 32 -15.08 4.56 2.82
CA LYS A 32 -15.70 3.25 3.01
C LYS A 32 -14.98 2.37 4.03
N GLY A 33 -13.85 2.82 4.55
CA GLY A 33 -13.10 2.12 5.60
C GLY A 33 -11.64 1.87 5.27
N ILE A 34 -11.07 0.92 6.01
CA ILE A 34 -9.63 0.67 6.10
C ILE A 34 -9.33 -0.74 5.61
N GLU A 35 -8.44 -0.85 4.61
CA GLU A 35 -7.79 -2.12 4.28
C GLU A 35 -6.37 -2.10 4.84
N ARG A 36 -6.02 -3.11 5.64
CA ARG A 36 -4.71 -3.22 6.27
C ARG A 36 -4.04 -4.53 5.89
N VAL A 37 -2.77 -4.43 5.53
CA VAL A 37 -1.93 -5.59 5.26
C VAL A 37 -0.68 -5.55 6.13
N SER A 38 -0.47 -6.62 6.89
CA SER A 38 0.78 -6.86 7.61
C SER A 38 1.80 -7.55 6.70
N LEU A 39 3.04 -7.15 6.81
CA LEU A 39 4.19 -7.72 6.11
C LEU A 39 5.11 -8.42 7.10
N SER A 40 5.54 -9.62 6.73
CA SER A 40 6.54 -10.38 7.49
C SER A 40 7.96 -9.96 7.08
N PRO A 41 8.96 -10.17 7.96
CA PRO A 41 10.36 -10.02 7.59
C PRO A 41 10.71 -11.00 6.45
N GLY A 42 10.86 -10.48 5.23
CA GLY A 42 11.08 -11.29 4.02
C GLY A 42 10.13 -10.92 2.89
N ASP A 43 8.91 -10.46 3.22
CA ASP A 43 7.95 -10.00 2.22
C ASP A 43 8.50 -8.81 1.44
N ASP A 44 8.10 -8.73 0.17
CA ASP A 44 8.31 -7.55 -0.63
C ASP A 44 7.55 -6.37 0.00
N PRO A 45 8.17 -5.17 0.08
CA PRO A 45 7.55 -3.97 0.65
C PRO A 45 6.56 -3.33 -0.33
N LYS A 46 5.67 -4.14 -0.90
CA LYS A 46 4.69 -3.76 -1.92
C LYS A 46 3.36 -4.46 -1.69
N ARG A 47 2.27 -3.76 -2.00
CA ARG A 47 0.93 -4.33 -2.09
C ARG A 47 0.11 -3.67 -3.17
N VAL A 48 -0.84 -4.44 -3.68
CA VAL A 48 -1.80 -4.01 -4.68
C VAL A 48 -3.18 -4.03 -4.04
N PHE A 49 -3.88 -2.91 -4.14
CA PHE A 49 -5.27 -2.78 -3.72
C PHE A 49 -6.15 -2.55 -4.96
N CYS A 50 -7.43 -2.89 -4.85
CA CYS A 50 -8.42 -2.41 -5.80
C CYS A 50 -8.43 -0.88 -5.75
N GLU A 51 -8.51 -0.22 -6.91
CA GLU A 51 -8.60 1.25 -6.93
C GLU A 51 -9.80 1.72 -6.11
N LYS A 52 -9.54 2.72 -5.27
CA LYS A 52 -10.56 3.46 -4.55
C LYS A 52 -10.35 4.96 -4.82
N PRO A 53 -11.39 5.67 -5.29
CA PRO A 53 -11.33 7.11 -5.38
C PRO A 53 -11.14 7.71 -3.98
N ASP A 54 -10.38 8.79 -3.90
CA ASP A 54 -10.13 9.56 -2.67
C ASP A 54 -9.55 8.75 -1.50
N ALA A 55 -8.76 7.73 -1.83
CA ALA A 55 -8.10 6.89 -0.84
C ALA A 55 -6.66 7.35 -0.56
N ASP A 56 -6.32 7.42 0.72
CA ASP A 56 -4.97 7.68 1.20
C ASP A 56 -4.24 6.37 1.48
N VAL A 57 -2.97 6.32 1.12
CA VAL A 57 -2.12 5.18 1.43
C VAL A 57 -1.19 5.54 2.57
N TYR A 58 -1.13 4.68 3.58
CA TYR A 58 -0.21 4.79 4.70
C TYR A 58 0.69 3.57 4.81
N ALA A 59 1.93 3.80 5.24
CA ALA A 59 2.86 2.75 5.56
C ALA A 59 3.56 3.02 6.89
N TYR A 60 3.74 1.98 7.69
CA TYR A 60 4.36 2.10 9.01
C TYR A 60 5.60 1.21 9.10
N CYS A 61 6.70 1.77 9.58
CA CYS A 61 7.92 1.04 9.96
C CYS A 61 8.22 1.31 11.44
N ASN A 62 8.63 0.27 12.18
CA ASN A 62 8.99 0.42 13.60
C ASN A 62 10.23 1.29 13.85
N LEU A 63 11.06 1.52 12.82
CA LEU A 63 12.26 2.35 12.94
C LEU A 63 12.03 3.79 12.44
N HIS A 64 11.17 3.96 11.43
CA HIS A 64 11.03 5.22 10.69
C HIS A 64 9.62 5.82 10.74
N GLY A 65 8.74 5.25 11.56
CA GLY A 65 7.41 5.80 11.80
C GLY A 65 6.44 5.63 10.63
N LEU A 66 5.46 6.53 10.57
CA LEU A 66 4.33 6.51 9.66
C LEU A 66 4.60 7.42 8.44
N TRP A 67 4.29 6.91 7.26
CA TRP A 67 4.48 7.57 5.97
C TRP A 67 3.14 7.58 5.25
N LYS A 68 2.84 8.67 4.53
CA LYS A 68 1.61 8.84 3.75
C LYS A 68 1.96 9.12 2.29
N ALA A 69 1.23 8.50 1.37
CA ALA A 69 1.18 8.90 -0.03
C ALA A 69 -0.26 9.28 -0.38
N THR A 70 -0.44 10.44 -0.99
CA THR A 70 -1.71 10.91 -1.55
C THR A 70 -1.73 10.58 -3.04
N GLY A 71 -2.80 9.94 -3.50
CA GLY A 71 -3.07 9.68 -4.92
C GLY A 71 -3.65 10.89 -5.63
#